data_AF-A0A2Z7CCX2-F1
#
_entry.id   AF-A0A2Z7CCX2-F1
#
_cell.length_a   1.000
_cell.length_b   1.000
_cell.length_c   1.000
_cell.angle_alpha   90.00
_cell.angle_beta   90.00
_cell.angle_gamma   90.00
#
_symmetry.space_group_name_H-M   'P 1'
#
loop_
_entity.id
_entity.type
_entity.pdbx_description
1 polymer ?
#
loop_
_entity_poly.entity_id
_entity_poly.type
_entity_poly.pdbx_seq_one_letter_code
_entity_poly.pdbx_strand_id
1 'polypeptide(L)'
;MIKSQPESQASDHPLTKDVVGIVATLGKVDDDNLSRLLSDYLGLETMLAMVCKTYEGVKALETYNKQGLNKSLGLHALAASTGRSLDDPFLVICLESLRPYPGEFIADDPQQRLDLLKPRIINAETPHGFLGFVVNMINIDRTHLYNITKSGFGLRETLFYNLLSRLQVYRSREEMLKALPYIPDGAISLDGGMVRSPGIRLGHPREVVRFPIGYERLSIPEKYMATENQIKETKWKKDRMAEDLSREQSYLDHAKVNYEIKKQEFLKFLSDSSIFYQVLIFFALVMLNCFFPFC
;
A
#
# COMPACT_ATOMS: atom_id res chain seq x y z
N MET A 1 17.37 -18.00 -14.34
CA MET A 1 17.93 -16.82 -15.02
C MET A 1 17.11 -16.57 -16.29
N ILE A 2 16.11 -15.69 -16.24
CA ILE A 2 15.46 -15.18 -17.45
C ILE A 2 16.09 -13.82 -17.70
N LYS A 3 16.85 -13.69 -18.79
CA LYS A 3 17.24 -12.41 -19.36
C LYS A 3 16.74 -12.40 -20.81
N SER A 4 15.97 -11.35 -21.09
CA SER A 4 15.60 -10.78 -22.39
C SER A 4 14.90 -11.67 -23.44
N GLN A 5 13.64 -11.36 -23.68
CA GLN A 5 13.15 -11.12 -25.04
C GLN A 5 12.57 -9.70 -25.14
N PRO A 6 12.66 -9.06 -26.32
CA PRO A 6 12.38 -7.65 -26.54
C PRO A 6 10.88 -7.35 -26.54
N GLU A 7 10.54 -6.09 -26.28
CA GLU A 7 9.21 -5.50 -26.22
C GLU A 7 8.25 -6.03 -27.30
N SER A 8 7.21 -6.74 -26.87
CA SER A 8 5.91 -6.80 -27.53
C SER A 8 4.93 -7.58 -26.65
N GLN A 9 3.79 -6.96 -26.39
CA GLN A 9 2.67 -7.42 -25.57
C GLN A 9 2.89 -7.27 -24.05
N ALA A 10 2.56 -6.08 -23.55
CA ALA A 10 1.95 -5.97 -22.24
C ALA A 10 0.81 -7.00 -22.20
N SER A 11 1.00 -8.10 -21.48
CA SER A 11 -0.05 -9.08 -21.27
C SER A 11 -1.11 -8.42 -20.40
N ASP A 12 -2.08 -7.79 -21.04
CA ASP A 12 -3.22 -7.08 -20.48
C ASP A 12 -4.23 -8.08 -19.89
N HIS A 13 -3.72 -9.12 -19.23
CA HIS A 13 -4.54 -10.09 -18.54
C HIS A 13 -5.08 -9.39 -17.29
N PRO A 14 -6.41 -9.37 -17.04
CA PRO A 14 -7.00 -8.66 -15.89
C PRO A 14 -6.36 -9.00 -14.53
N LEU A 15 -5.75 -10.20 -14.45
CA LEU A 15 -5.02 -10.72 -13.30
C LEU A 15 -3.79 -9.89 -12.90
N THR A 16 -3.06 -9.32 -13.87
CA THR A 16 -1.77 -8.67 -13.62
C THR A 16 -1.92 -7.19 -13.26
N LYS A 17 -3.10 -6.61 -13.46
CA LYS A 17 -3.34 -5.17 -13.24
C LYS A 17 -3.22 -4.76 -11.76
N ASP A 18 -3.58 -5.65 -10.85
CA ASP A 18 -3.51 -5.41 -9.41
C ASP A 18 -2.16 -5.80 -8.80
N VAL A 19 -1.42 -6.68 -9.46
CA VAL A 19 -0.08 -7.11 -9.05
C VAL A 19 0.91 -5.96 -9.24
N VAL A 20 1.56 -5.54 -8.16
CA VAL A 20 2.64 -4.53 -8.17
C VAL A 20 3.95 -5.17 -8.59
N GLY A 21 4.23 -6.37 -8.09
CA GLY A 21 5.45 -7.12 -8.39
C GLY A 21 5.80 -8.12 -7.29
N ILE A 22 7.04 -8.60 -7.30
CA ILE A 22 7.60 -9.49 -6.27
C ILE A 22 8.49 -8.67 -5.34
N VAL A 23 8.45 -8.90 -4.03
CA VAL A 23 9.19 -8.11 -3.01
C VAL A 23 10.64 -7.86 -3.40
N ALA A 24 11.39 -8.89 -3.81
CA ALA A 24 12.79 -8.76 -4.23
C ALA A 24 13.04 -7.76 -5.38
N THR A 25 12.03 -7.44 -6.18
CA THR A 25 12.13 -6.54 -7.35
C THR A 25 11.64 -5.12 -7.08
N LEU A 26 10.95 -4.89 -5.96
CA LEU A 26 10.28 -3.62 -5.66
C LEU A 26 11.16 -2.59 -4.96
N GLY A 27 12.36 -3.00 -4.54
CA GLY A 27 13.36 -2.16 -3.91
C GLY A 27 14.74 -2.44 -4.46
N LYS A 28 15.64 -1.46 -4.35
CA LYS A 28 17.05 -1.58 -4.69
C LYS A 28 17.90 -1.20 -3.48
N VAL A 29 19.07 -1.80 -3.36
CA VAL A 29 20.01 -1.52 -2.27
C VAL A 29 21.35 -1.20 -2.90
N ASP A 30 22.04 -0.17 -2.41
CA ASP A 30 23.27 0.32 -3.06
C ASP A 30 24.51 -0.53 -2.72
N ASP A 31 24.41 -1.36 -1.68
CA ASP A 31 25.49 -2.24 -1.20
C ASP A 31 25.10 -3.73 -1.34
N ASP A 32 25.95 -4.53 -2.00
CA ASP A 32 25.69 -5.96 -2.23
C ASP A 32 25.69 -6.76 -0.92
N ASN A 33 26.56 -6.41 0.03
CA ASN A 33 26.60 -7.08 1.31
C ASN A 33 25.30 -6.84 2.10
N LEU A 34 24.82 -5.60 2.15
CA LEU A 34 23.53 -5.26 2.74
C LEU A 34 22.39 -5.98 2.02
N SER A 35 22.39 -6.01 0.68
CA SER A 35 21.39 -6.76 -0.09
C SER A 35 21.33 -8.23 0.32
N ARG A 36 22.49 -8.89 0.47
CA ARG A 36 22.60 -10.27 0.96
C ARG A 36 22.05 -10.44 2.38
N LEU A 37 22.46 -9.56 3.30
CA LEU A 37 22.03 -9.62 4.71
C LEU A 37 20.52 -9.46 4.83
N LEU A 38 19.92 -8.55 4.06
CA LEU A 38 18.47 -8.34 4.04
C LEU A 38 17.71 -9.53 3.45
N SER A 39 18.28 -10.16 2.43
CA SER A 39 17.69 -11.36 1.82
C SER A 39 17.62 -12.52 2.81
N ASP A 40 18.67 -12.71 3.61
CA ASP A 40 18.70 -13.73 4.66
C ASP A 40 17.83 -13.33 5.87
N TYR A 41 17.74 -12.05 6.20
CA TYR A 41 16.85 -11.55 7.25
C TYR A 41 15.36 -11.77 6.93
N LEU A 42 14.94 -11.40 5.71
CA LEU A 42 13.56 -11.54 5.24
C LEU A 42 13.20 -13.00 4.92
N GLY A 43 14.16 -13.77 4.43
CA GLY A 43 13.99 -15.15 4.02
C GLY A 43 13.42 -15.30 2.60
N LEU A 44 13.61 -16.49 2.02
CA LEU A 44 13.25 -16.80 0.63
C LEU A 44 11.76 -16.58 0.35
N GLU A 45 10.88 -17.07 1.24
CA GLU A 45 9.43 -16.96 1.09
C GLU A 45 8.97 -15.50 0.99
N THR A 46 9.44 -14.64 1.90
CA THR A 46 9.15 -13.20 1.89
C THR A 46 9.74 -12.51 0.66
N MET A 47 10.97 -12.85 0.28
CA MET A 47 11.63 -12.25 -0.89
C MET A 47 10.93 -12.60 -2.20
N LEU A 48 10.31 -13.78 -2.28
CA LEU A 48 9.52 -14.24 -3.43
C LEU A 48 8.02 -13.88 -3.34
N ALA A 49 7.59 -13.23 -2.26
CA ALA A 49 6.19 -12.89 -2.07
C ALA A 49 5.69 -11.96 -3.19
N MET A 50 4.51 -12.27 -3.73
CA MET A 50 3.79 -11.40 -4.64
C MET A 50 3.11 -10.28 -3.86
N VAL A 51 3.10 -9.06 -4.42
CA VAL A 51 2.47 -7.90 -3.81
C VAL A 51 1.29 -7.47 -4.67
N CYS A 52 0.10 -7.46 -4.10
CA CYS A 52 -1.15 -7.00 -4.72
C CYS A 52 -1.63 -5.71 -4.06
N LYS A 53 -2.27 -4.84 -4.84
CA LYS A 53 -2.82 -3.58 -4.31
C LYS A 53 -4.06 -3.83 -3.45
N THR A 54 -4.94 -4.73 -3.89
CA THR A 54 -6.28 -4.92 -3.31
C THR A 54 -6.56 -6.37 -2.95
N TYR A 55 -7.52 -6.57 -2.04
CA TYR A 55 -7.98 -7.90 -1.67
C TYR A 55 -8.63 -8.65 -2.84
N GLU A 56 -9.32 -7.94 -3.72
CA GLU A 56 -9.89 -8.51 -4.95
C GLU A 56 -8.79 -8.96 -5.92
N GLY A 57 -7.67 -8.25 -5.99
CA GLY A 57 -6.48 -8.71 -6.71
C GLY A 57 -5.93 -10.03 -6.17
N VAL A 58 -5.89 -10.20 -4.84
CA VAL A 58 -5.48 -11.47 -4.21
C VAL A 58 -6.45 -12.60 -4.56
N LYS A 59 -7.77 -12.37 -4.46
CA LYS A 59 -8.79 -13.36 -4.85
C LYS A 59 -8.70 -13.75 -6.32
N ALA A 60 -8.29 -12.84 -7.20
CA ALA A 60 -8.12 -13.15 -8.61
C ALA A 60 -6.97 -14.16 -8.83
N LEU A 61 -5.97 -14.23 -7.96
CA LEU A 61 -4.83 -15.15 -8.11
C LEU A 61 -5.22 -16.62 -7.90
N GLU A 62 -6.13 -16.91 -6.95
CA GLU A 62 -6.61 -18.26 -6.67
C GLU A 62 -8.13 -18.34 -6.60
N THR A 63 -8.71 -19.29 -7.34
CA THR A 63 -10.15 -19.55 -7.29
C THR A 63 -10.42 -20.90 -6.63
N TYR A 64 -11.30 -20.92 -5.64
CA TYR A 64 -11.75 -22.13 -4.96
C TYR A 64 -13.15 -22.54 -5.46
N ASN A 65 -13.35 -23.83 -5.69
CA ASN A 65 -14.64 -24.44 -6.00
C ASN A 65 -15.05 -25.41 -4.87
N LYS A 66 -16.18 -26.12 -5.05
CA LYS A 66 -16.67 -27.09 -4.05
C LYS A 66 -15.71 -28.25 -3.79
N GLN A 67 -14.75 -28.49 -4.69
CA GLN A 67 -13.74 -29.54 -4.61
C GLN A 67 -12.36 -29.02 -4.14
N GLY A 68 -12.22 -27.72 -3.85
CA GLY A 68 -10.97 -27.10 -3.41
C GLY A 68 -10.38 -26.13 -4.44
N LEU A 69 -9.05 -26.01 -4.47
CA LEU A 69 -8.34 -25.10 -5.36
C LEU A 69 -8.51 -25.49 -6.83
N ASN A 70 -9.04 -24.58 -7.65
CA ASN A 70 -9.19 -24.79 -9.08
C ASN A 70 -7.93 -24.35 -9.85
N LYS A 71 -7.03 -25.28 -10.11
CA LYS A 71 -5.77 -25.05 -10.86
C LYS A 71 -5.97 -24.65 -12.34
N SER A 72 -7.19 -24.70 -12.86
CA SER A 72 -7.50 -24.27 -14.24
C SER A 72 -7.81 -22.77 -14.37
N LEU A 73 -7.82 -22.02 -13.25
CA LEU A 73 -8.10 -20.59 -13.21
C LEU A 73 -6.96 -19.81 -12.55
N GLY A 74 -7.03 -18.48 -12.62
CA GLY A 74 -6.12 -17.59 -11.90
C GLY A 74 -4.66 -17.70 -12.34
N LEU A 75 -3.76 -17.58 -11.36
CA LEU A 75 -2.32 -17.64 -11.59
C LEU A 75 -1.87 -19.05 -12.01
N HIS A 76 -2.56 -20.10 -11.53
CA HIS A 76 -2.29 -21.48 -11.91
C HIS A 76 -2.53 -21.73 -13.41
N ALA A 77 -3.61 -21.19 -13.96
CA ALA A 77 -3.89 -21.24 -15.40
C ALA A 77 -2.83 -20.51 -16.23
N LEU A 78 -2.41 -19.33 -15.75
CA LEU A 78 -1.36 -18.54 -16.40
C LEU A 78 -0.02 -19.26 -16.37
N ALA A 79 0.34 -19.90 -15.25
CA ALA A 79 1.54 -20.72 -15.18
C ALA A 79 1.48 -21.88 -16.17
N ALA A 80 0.36 -22.62 -16.20
CA ALA A 80 0.15 -23.74 -17.09
C ALA A 80 0.23 -23.35 -18.57
N SER A 81 -0.31 -22.18 -18.96
CA SER A 81 -0.23 -21.67 -20.33
C SER A 81 1.21 -21.32 -20.76
N THR A 82 2.10 -21.04 -19.81
CA THR A 82 3.55 -20.87 -20.03
C THR A 82 4.35 -22.17 -19.89
N GLY A 83 3.69 -23.32 -19.72
CA GLY A 83 4.34 -24.62 -19.55
C GLY A 83 4.98 -24.83 -18.17
N ARG A 84 4.57 -24.05 -17.16
CA ARG A 84 5.04 -24.16 -15.77
C ARG A 84 3.90 -24.63 -14.86
N SER A 85 4.24 -25.24 -13.73
CA SER A 85 3.28 -25.51 -12.65
C SER A 85 3.64 -24.69 -11.40
N LEU A 86 2.61 -24.35 -10.61
CA LEU A 86 2.74 -23.70 -9.30
C LEU A 86 2.18 -24.67 -8.27
N ASP A 87 2.96 -25.68 -7.94
CA ASP A 87 2.52 -26.73 -7.01
C ASP A 87 2.88 -26.41 -5.55
N ASP A 88 3.85 -25.53 -5.33
CA ASP A 88 4.25 -25.06 -4.00
C ASP A 88 3.41 -23.86 -3.55
N PRO A 89 3.13 -23.73 -2.23
CA PRO A 89 2.52 -22.53 -1.68
C PRO A 89 3.36 -21.29 -1.97
N PHE A 90 2.70 -20.17 -2.28
CA PHE A 90 3.36 -18.89 -2.45
C PHE A 90 2.70 -17.83 -1.57
N LEU A 91 3.52 -16.92 -1.04
CA LEU A 91 3.04 -15.82 -0.20
C LEU A 91 2.52 -14.67 -1.06
N VAL A 92 1.36 -14.13 -0.71
CA VAL A 92 0.79 -12.91 -1.29
C VAL A 92 0.58 -11.87 -0.20
N ILE A 93 1.13 -10.68 -0.40
CA ILE A 93 0.98 -9.52 0.48
C ILE A 93 -0.02 -8.55 -0.16
N CYS A 94 -1.10 -8.24 0.56
CA CYS A 94 -2.11 -7.28 0.13
C CYS A 94 -1.84 -5.90 0.75
N LEU A 95 -1.53 -4.89 -0.07
CA LEU A 95 -1.23 -3.53 0.42
C LEU A 95 -2.42 -2.87 1.12
N GLU A 96 -3.65 -3.07 0.63
CA GLU A 96 -4.89 -2.56 1.25
C GLU A 96 -5.12 -3.13 2.67
N SER A 97 -4.50 -4.26 3.01
CA SER A 97 -4.60 -4.88 4.34
C SER A 97 -3.47 -4.47 5.28
N LEU A 98 -2.43 -3.78 4.79
CA LEU A 98 -1.30 -3.35 5.62
C LEU A 98 -1.61 -2.03 6.33
N ARG A 99 -1.13 -1.90 7.56
CA ARG A 99 -1.19 -0.62 8.27
C ARG A 99 -0.01 0.25 7.82
N PRO A 100 -0.24 1.45 7.28
CA PRO A 100 0.84 2.35 6.92
C PRO A 100 1.58 2.84 8.17
N TYR A 101 2.85 3.24 8.00
CA TYR A 101 3.62 3.96 9.01
C TYR A 101 2.88 5.24 9.40
N PRO A 102 2.63 5.47 10.71
CA PRO A 102 1.81 6.59 11.16
C PRO A 102 2.59 7.88 11.43
N GLY A 103 3.92 7.88 11.27
CA GLY A 103 4.76 9.05 11.58
C GLY A 103 5.10 9.88 10.35
N GLU A 104 6.01 10.82 10.55
CA GLU A 104 6.38 11.81 9.55
C GLU A 104 7.48 11.33 8.61
N PHE A 105 7.62 12.03 7.49
CA PHE A 105 8.69 11.82 6.52
C PHE A 105 9.77 12.89 6.70
N ILE A 106 11.00 12.56 6.30
CA ILE A 106 12.07 13.55 6.22
C ILE A 106 11.67 14.62 5.19
N ALA A 107 11.64 15.87 5.64
CA ALA A 107 11.29 17.00 4.79
C ALA A 107 12.22 17.11 3.57
N ASP A 108 11.62 17.41 2.42
CA ASP A 108 12.32 17.60 1.13
C ASP A 108 13.17 16.40 0.66
N ASP A 109 12.94 15.18 1.18
CA ASP A 109 13.63 13.97 0.71
C ASP A 109 12.92 13.38 -0.54
N PRO A 110 13.56 13.35 -1.72
CA PRO A 110 12.97 12.80 -2.94
C PRO A 110 12.72 11.28 -2.88
N GLN A 111 13.33 10.57 -1.91
CA GLN A 111 13.06 9.15 -1.65
C GLN A 111 11.99 8.92 -0.58
N GLN A 112 11.39 9.98 -0.05
CA GLN A 112 10.39 9.94 1.03
C GLN A 112 10.82 9.05 2.18
N ARG A 113 12.03 9.23 2.70
CA ARG A 113 12.49 8.44 3.84
C ARG A 113 11.68 8.80 5.09
N LEU A 114 11.48 7.81 5.96
CA LEU A 114 10.71 7.96 7.19
C LEU A 114 11.54 8.70 8.25
N ASP A 115 10.94 9.64 8.97
CA ASP A 115 11.57 10.35 10.09
C ASP A 115 11.53 9.50 11.37
N LEU A 116 12.34 8.44 11.37
CA LEU A 116 12.43 7.51 12.49
C LEU A 116 13.35 8.04 13.57
N LEU A 117 12.85 8.06 14.80
CA LEU A 117 13.63 8.41 15.98
C LEU A 117 14.82 7.47 16.15
N LYS A 118 16.03 8.02 16.03
CA LYS A 118 17.28 7.28 16.25
C LYS A 118 17.34 6.75 17.69
N PRO A 119 17.89 5.54 17.92
CA PRO A 119 18.09 5.02 19.26
C PRO A 119 19.01 5.97 20.05
N ARG A 120 18.71 6.15 21.34
CA ARG A 120 19.49 7.01 22.24
C ARG A 120 19.90 6.21 23.47
N ILE A 121 21.17 6.31 23.83
CA ILE A 121 21.67 5.84 25.12
C ILE A 121 21.29 6.85 26.22
N ILE A 122 21.52 6.50 27.49
CA ILE A 122 21.16 7.33 28.67
C ILE A 122 21.74 8.75 28.59
N ASN A 123 22.87 8.94 27.89
CA ASN A 123 23.51 10.23 27.66
C ASN A 123 23.01 10.97 26.39
N ALA A 124 21.88 10.55 25.82
CA ALA A 124 21.28 11.05 24.58
C ALA A 124 22.11 10.86 23.29
N GLU A 125 23.26 10.20 23.35
CA GLU A 125 24.06 9.86 22.18
C GLU A 125 23.45 8.68 21.42
N THR A 126 23.73 8.60 20.12
CA THR A 126 23.36 7.43 19.31
C THR A 126 24.33 6.29 19.61
N PRO A 127 23.87 5.04 19.81
CA PRO A 127 24.74 3.89 20.00
C PRO A 127 25.86 3.83 18.95
N HIS A 128 27.08 3.56 19.40
CA HIS A 128 28.22 3.38 18.51
C HIS A 128 27.93 2.29 17.46
N GLY A 129 28.38 2.52 16.24
CA GLY A 129 28.20 1.60 15.13
C GLY A 129 26.84 1.67 14.45
N PHE A 130 25.83 2.39 14.98
CA PHE A 130 24.54 2.57 14.31
C PHE A 130 24.71 3.33 12.98
N LEU A 131 24.21 2.75 11.88
CA LEU A 131 24.32 3.31 10.54
C LEU A 131 22.99 3.83 9.99
N GLY A 132 21.86 3.44 10.59
CA GLY A 132 20.53 3.87 10.17
C GLY A 132 19.50 2.75 10.19
N PHE A 133 18.32 3.06 9.66
CA PHE A 133 17.22 2.11 9.52
C PHE A 133 17.18 1.54 8.11
N VAL A 134 17.00 0.22 8.00
CA VAL A 134 16.97 -0.49 6.71
C VAL A 134 15.87 0.06 5.80
N VAL A 135 14.69 0.35 6.34
CA VAL A 135 13.56 0.88 5.55
C VAL A 135 13.92 2.16 4.80
N ASN A 136 14.91 2.93 5.26
CA ASN A 136 15.42 4.15 4.62
C ASN A 136 16.65 3.93 3.71
N MET A 137 17.24 2.73 3.75
CA MET A 137 18.35 2.30 2.89
C MET A 137 17.88 1.59 1.62
N ILE A 138 16.58 1.30 1.50
CA ILE A 138 15.98 0.76 0.27
C ILE A 138 15.61 1.92 -0.64
N ASN A 139 16.19 1.92 -1.83
CA ASN A 139 15.82 2.82 -2.92
C ASN A 139 14.59 2.26 -3.64
N ILE A 140 13.53 3.06 -3.70
CA ILE A 140 12.26 2.68 -4.31
C ILE A 140 12.10 3.49 -5.59
N ASP A 141 11.59 2.84 -6.63
CA ASP A 141 11.28 3.51 -7.89
C ASP A 141 10.27 4.64 -7.62
N ARG A 142 10.49 5.82 -8.22
CA ARG A 142 9.62 6.99 -8.01
C ARG A 142 8.16 6.67 -8.33
N THR A 143 7.92 5.75 -9.29
CA THR A 143 6.58 5.27 -9.65
C THR A 143 5.84 4.56 -8.52
N HIS A 144 6.57 4.09 -7.50
CA HIS A 144 6.07 3.34 -6.35
C HIS A 144 6.19 4.11 -5.01
N LEU A 145 6.67 5.36 -5.03
CA LEU A 145 6.77 6.20 -3.84
C LEU A 145 5.42 6.81 -3.42
N TYR A 146 4.46 6.96 -4.34
CA TYR A 146 3.19 7.63 -4.08
C TYR A 146 2.02 6.91 -4.74
N ASN A 147 0.83 7.02 -4.18
CA ASN A 147 -0.44 6.66 -4.82
C ASN A 147 -0.51 5.21 -5.35
N ILE A 148 0.10 4.27 -4.63
CA ILE A 148 0.01 2.84 -4.96
C ILE A 148 -1.25 2.21 -4.36
N THR A 149 -1.55 2.56 -3.11
CA THR A 149 -2.80 2.17 -2.46
C THR A 149 -3.92 3.14 -2.83
N LYS A 150 -5.18 2.70 -2.70
CA LYS A 150 -6.36 3.59 -2.86
C LYS A 150 -6.29 4.80 -1.92
N SER A 151 -5.74 4.62 -0.73
CA SER A 151 -5.56 5.66 0.29
C SER A 151 -4.42 6.64 -0.03
N GLY A 152 -3.67 6.46 -1.12
CA GLY A 152 -2.62 7.38 -1.56
C GLY A 152 -1.21 7.01 -1.11
N PHE A 153 -1.05 5.98 -0.27
CA PHE A 153 0.26 5.55 0.24
C PHE A 153 1.11 4.84 -0.82
N GLY A 154 2.43 5.06 -0.76
CA GLY A 154 3.47 4.34 -1.49
C GLY A 154 4.01 3.12 -0.75
N LEU A 155 5.04 2.49 -1.34
CA LEU A 155 5.59 1.22 -0.84
C LEU A 155 6.47 1.37 0.41
N ARG A 156 7.02 2.55 0.69
CA ARG A 156 7.96 2.69 1.83
C ARG A 156 7.21 2.56 3.16
N GLU A 157 6.20 3.38 3.33
CA GLU A 157 5.36 3.46 4.52
C GLU A 157 4.38 2.29 4.63
N THR A 158 4.08 1.58 3.55
CA THR A 158 3.26 0.36 3.58
C THR A 158 4.14 -0.89 3.60
N LEU A 159 4.50 -1.42 2.43
CA LEU A 159 5.18 -2.70 2.25
C LEU A 159 6.47 -2.79 3.06
N PHE A 160 7.44 -1.90 2.79
CA PHE A 160 8.77 -2.03 3.38
C PHE A 160 8.77 -1.76 4.88
N TYR A 161 7.95 -0.83 5.36
CA TYR A 161 7.78 -0.62 6.80
C TYR A 161 7.13 -1.83 7.50
N ASN A 162 6.18 -2.53 6.88
CA ASN A 162 5.61 -3.75 7.48
C ASN A 162 6.59 -4.93 7.46
N LEU A 163 7.46 -5.01 6.46
CA LEU A 163 8.47 -6.08 6.36
C LEU A 163 9.67 -5.86 7.28
N LEU A 164 10.08 -4.61 7.47
CA LEU A 164 11.36 -4.26 8.09
C LEU A 164 11.19 -3.40 9.34
N SER A 165 10.04 -2.77 9.55
CA SER A 165 9.74 -1.92 10.69
C SER A 165 10.90 -0.94 11.00
N ARG A 166 11.37 -0.89 12.26
CA ARG A 166 12.55 -0.11 12.66
C ARG A 166 13.82 -0.95 12.71
N LEU A 167 13.99 -1.93 11.81
CA LEU A 167 15.20 -2.74 11.69
C LEU A 167 16.42 -1.84 11.51
N GLN A 168 17.37 -1.98 12.43
CA GLN A 168 18.57 -1.15 12.50
C GLN A 168 19.76 -1.84 11.83
N VAL A 169 20.66 -1.04 11.25
CA VAL A 169 21.94 -1.52 10.71
C VAL A 169 23.08 -1.03 11.57
N TYR A 170 24.01 -1.93 11.90
CA TYR A 170 25.22 -1.66 12.65
C TYR A 170 26.47 -2.00 11.83
N ARG A 171 27.57 -1.30 12.09
CA ARG A 171 28.86 -1.55 11.44
C ARG A 171 29.43 -2.92 11.80
N SER A 172 29.44 -3.26 13.09
CA SER A 172 29.97 -4.55 13.58
C SER A 172 28.99 -5.24 14.53
N ARG A 173 29.15 -6.56 14.66
CA ARG A 173 28.37 -7.38 15.57
C ARG A 173 28.61 -6.99 17.01
N GLU A 174 29.84 -6.64 17.37
CA GLU A 174 30.19 -6.21 18.73
C GLU A 174 29.41 -4.94 19.12
N GLU A 175 29.42 -3.93 18.26
CA GLU A 175 28.67 -2.69 18.45
C GLU A 175 27.16 -2.94 18.52
N MET A 176 26.63 -3.79 17.64
CA MET A 176 25.22 -4.20 17.66
C MET A 176 24.81 -4.86 18.98
N LEU A 177 25.63 -5.77 19.52
CA LEU A 177 25.35 -6.45 20.78
C LEU A 177 25.43 -5.50 21.98
N LYS A 178 26.36 -4.54 21.97
CA LYS A 178 26.40 -3.46 23.00
C LYS A 178 25.14 -2.60 22.96
N ALA A 179 24.54 -2.42 21.78
CA ALA A 179 23.32 -1.65 21.58
C ALA A 179 22.01 -2.44 21.80
N LEU A 180 22.08 -3.73 22.14
CA LEU A 180 20.93 -4.63 22.25
C LEU A 180 19.77 -4.07 23.11
N PRO A 181 19.99 -3.41 24.26
CA PRO A 181 18.90 -2.82 25.05
C PRO A 181 18.10 -1.72 24.33
N TYR A 182 18.64 -1.16 23.25
CA TYR A 182 18.08 -0.04 22.49
C TYR A 182 17.54 -0.46 21.10
N ILE A 183 17.46 -1.77 20.84
CA ILE A 183 16.97 -2.35 19.58
C ILE A 183 15.54 -2.89 19.81
N PRO A 184 14.49 -2.21 19.32
CA PRO A 184 13.11 -2.60 19.61
C PRO A 184 12.62 -3.79 18.76
N ASP A 185 12.89 -3.78 17.45
CA ASP A 185 12.28 -4.72 16.51
C ASP A 185 13.29 -5.74 15.95
N GLY A 186 14.54 -5.31 15.76
CA GLY A 186 15.64 -6.14 15.29
C GLY A 186 16.83 -5.31 14.81
N ALA A 187 17.95 -5.99 14.58
CA ALA A 187 19.14 -5.37 14.02
C ALA A 187 19.94 -6.35 13.15
N ILE A 188 20.70 -5.81 12.21
CA ILE A 188 21.73 -6.54 11.47
C ILE A 188 23.06 -5.81 11.57
N SER A 189 24.17 -6.54 11.50
CA SER A 189 25.50 -5.96 11.39
C SER A 189 26.16 -6.32 10.05
N LEU A 190 26.99 -5.42 9.52
CA LEU A 190 27.63 -5.61 8.21
C LEU A 190 28.61 -6.79 8.17
N ASP A 191 29.11 -7.24 9.32
CA ASP A 191 29.93 -8.44 9.50
C ASP A 191 29.11 -9.74 9.71
N GLY A 192 27.78 -9.70 9.51
CA GLY A 192 26.93 -10.90 9.42
C GLY A 192 26.17 -11.28 10.69
N GLY A 193 26.13 -10.41 11.71
CA GLY A 193 25.28 -10.63 12.89
C GLY A 193 23.83 -10.25 12.62
N MET A 194 22.87 -11.01 13.19
CA MET A 194 21.46 -10.63 13.16
C MET A 194 20.78 -10.84 14.52
N VAL A 195 19.95 -9.89 14.90
CA VAL A 195 19.06 -9.92 16.07
C VAL A 195 17.63 -9.87 15.58
N ARG A 196 16.83 -10.88 15.93
CA ARG A 196 15.39 -10.95 15.62
C ARG A 196 14.67 -11.58 16.79
N SER A 197 13.65 -10.94 17.35
CA SER A 197 12.89 -11.52 18.46
C SER A 197 12.40 -12.94 18.09
N PRO A 198 12.66 -13.98 18.93
CA PRO A 198 13.13 -13.93 20.32
C PRO A 198 14.65 -14.15 20.53
N GLY A 199 15.51 -14.10 19.50
CA GLY A 199 16.92 -14.50 19.66
C GLY A 199 17.93 -13.86 18.70
N ILE A 200 19.18 -14.33 18.82
CA ILE A 200 20.31 -13.89 18.01
C ILE A 200 20.62 -15.01 17.03
N ARG A 201 20.71 -14.70 15.74
CA ARG A 201 21.11 -15.65 14.70
C ARG A 201 22.57 -15.42 14.33
N LEU A 202 23.30 -16.53 14.23
CA LEU A 202 24.73 -16.57 13.93
C LEU A 202 24.95 -17.42 12.69
N GLY A 203 25.77 -16.94 11.75
CA GLY A 203 26.14 -17.68 10.55
C GLY A 203 26.28 -16.79 9.33
N HIS A 204 26.84 -17.35 8.25
CA HIS A 204 26.94 -16.64 6.98
C HIS A 204 25.60 -16.70 6.23
N PRO A 205 25.21 -15.63 5.52
CA PRO A 205 24.03 -15.63 4.68
C PRO A 205 24.09 -16.75 3.65
N ARG A 206 23.01 -17.53 3.53
CA ARG A 206 22.88 -18.47 2.42
C ARG A 206 22.72 -17.69 1.11
N GLU A 207 23.22 -18.21 0.00
CA GLU A 207 22.99 -17.60 -1.31
C GLU A 207 21.53 -17.81 -1.72
N VAL A 208 20.75 -16.73 -1.63
CA VAL A 208 19.32 -16.67 -1.92
C VAL A 208 19.06 -15.43 -2.80
N VAL A 209 17.86 -15.34 -3.39
CA VAL A 209 17.35 -14.19 -4.15
C VAL A 209 17.68 -12.87 -3.44
N ARG A 210 18.24 -11.90 -4.17
CA ARG A 210 18.74 -10.62 -3.63
C ARG A 210 17.96 -9.43 -4.17
N PHE A 211 17.98 -8.33 -3.42
CA PHE A 211 17.57 -7.04 -3.97
C PHE A 211 18.57 -6.61 -5.07
N PRO A 212 18.09 -6.08 -6.20
CA PRO A 212 18.95 -5.50 -7.23
C PRO A 212 19.81 -4.37 -6.67
N ILE A 213 21.02 -4.25 -7.20
CA ILE A 213 21.91 -3.14 -6.86
C ILE A 213 21.45 -1.87 -7.57
N GLY A 214 21.27 -0.81 -6.79
CA GLY A 214 20.94 0.52 -7.29
C GLY A 214 22.14 1.20 -7.93
N TYR A 215 22.45 0.90 -9.19
CA TYR A 215 23.25 1.83 -9.98
C TYR A 215 22.36 2.98 -10.42
N GLU A 216 22.86 4.22 -10.33
CA GLU A 216 22.25 5.39 -10.98
C GLU A 216 21.97 5.01 -12.44
N ARG A 217 20.71 4.70 -12.76
CA ARG A 217 20.29 4.56 -14.15
C ARG A 217 20.45 5.95 -14.76
N LEU A 218 21.21 6.03 -15.85
CA LEU A 218 21.27 7.17 -16.77
C LEU A 218 19.89 7.86 -16.78
N SER A 219 19.88 9.08 -16.28
CA SER A 219 18.67 9.82 -15.92
C SER A 219 17.72 9.87 -17.12
N ILE A 220 16.57 9.19 -17.02
CA ILE A 220 15.39 9.62 -17.76
C ILE A 220 15.18 11.10 -17.40
N PRO A 221 14.94 12.01 -18.34
CA PRO A 221 14.83 13.43 -18.04
C PRO A 221 13.81 13.68 -16.92
N GLU A 222 14.22 14.40 -15.89
CA GLU A 222 13.45 14.67 -14.68
C GLU A 222 12.05 15.24 -14.99
N LYS A 223 11.95 15.97 -16.09
CA LYS A 223 10.73 16.53 -16.66
C LYS A 223 9.70 15.48 -17.07
N TYR A 224 10.13 14.39 -17.71
CA TYR A 224 9.25 13.29 -18.13
C TYR A 224 8.67 12.56 -16.91
N MET A 225 9.50 12.33 -15.90
CA MET A 225 9.10 11.67 -14.65
C MET A 225 8.15 12.55 -13.82
N ALA A 226 8.40 13.86 -13.73
CA ALA A 226 7.48 14.79 -13.08
C ALA A 226 6.10 14.77 -13.75
N THR A 227 6.05 14.71 -15.07
CA THR A 227 4.80 14.56 -15.83
C THR A 227 4.11 13.23 -15.52
N GLU A 228 4.83 12.11 -15.43
CA GLU A 228 4.23 10.81 -15.07
C GLU A 228 3.62 10.83 -13.66
N ASN A 229 4.32 11.43 -12.69
CA ASN A 229 3.82 11.59 -11.32
C ASN A 229 2.56 12.47 -11.29
N GLN A 230 2.58 13.59 -12.01
CA GLN A 230 1.41 14.48 -12.12
C GLN A 230 0.22 13.77 -12.77
N ILE A 231 0.46 12.92 -13.79
CA ILE A 231 -0.59 12.10 -14.41
C ILE A 231 -1.20 11.13 -13.40
N LYS A 232 -0.36 10.43 -12.61
CA LYS A 232 -0.84 9.50 -11.57
C LYS A 232 -1.62 10.22 -10.48
N GLU A 233 -1.12 11.34 -9.99
CA GLU A 233 -1.81 12.14 -8.98
C GLU A 233 -3.15 12.67 -9.51
N THR A 234 -3.18 13.20 -10.73
CA THR A 234 -4.41 13.68 -11.38
C THR A 234 -5.41 12.54 -11.57
N LYS A 235 -4.94 11.36 -11.99
CA LYS A 235 -5.78 10.16 -12.12
C LYS A 235 -6.36 9.75 -10.76
N TRP A 236 -5.53 9.70 -9.72
CA TRP A 236 -5.99 9.39 -8.36
C TRP A 236 -7.03 10.39 -7.85
N LYS A 237 -6.81 11.70 -8.06
CA LYS A 237 -7.79 12.75 -7.71
C LYS A 237 -9.10 12.57 -8.47
N LYS A 238 -9.04 12.24 -9.77
CA LYS A 238 -10.22 11.96 -10.60
C LYS A 238 -11.02 10.77 -10.05
N ASP A 239 -10.35 9.67 -9.73
CA ASP A 239 -11.00 8.46 -9.23
C ASP A 239 -11.70 8.73 -7.88
N ARG A 240 -11.06 9.46 -6.97
CA ARG A 240 -11.67 9.91 -5.69
C ARG A 240 -12.89 10.81 -5.89
N MET A 241 -12.80 11.79 -6.79
CA MET A 241 -13.95 12.66 -7.11
C MET A 241 -15.12 11.87 -7.70
N ALA A 242 -14.85 10.83 -8.49
CA ALA A 242 -15.90 9.97 -9.04
C ALA A 242 -16.59 9.15 -7.95
N GLU A 243 -15.84 8.62 -6.97
CA GLU A 243 -16.41 7.94 -5.81
C GLU A 243 -17.29 8.86 -4.96
N ASP A 244 -16.84 10.10 -4.72
CA ASP A 244 -17.62 11.10 -3.98
C ASP A 244 -18.88 11.51 -4.74
N LEU A 245 -18.79 11.74 -6.06
CA LEU A 245 -19.96 12.04 -6.90
C LEU A 245 -21.00 10.91 -6.85
N SER A 246 -20.55 9.65 -6.93
CA SER A 246 -21.43 8.48 -6.84
C SER A 246 -22.13 8.38 -5.48
N ARG A 247 -21.45 8.78 -4.40
CA ARG A 247 -21.99 8.78 -3.05
C ARG A 247 -23.04 9.88 -2.86
N GLU A 248 -22.73 11.10 -3.28
CA GLU A 248 -23.67 12.23 -3.26
C GLU A 248 -24.90 11.95 -4.13
N GLN A 249 -24.73 11.30 -5.28
CA GLN A 249 -25.84 10.87 -6.11
C GLN A 249 -26.76 9.88 -5.37
N SER A 250 -26.17 8.93 -4.62
CA SER A 250 -26.94 7.98 -3.80
C SER A 250 -27.71 8.67 -2.68
N TYR A 251 -27.13 9.69 -2.03
CA TYR A 251 -27.82 10.51 -1.03
C TYR A 251 -28.96 11.32 -1.65
N LEU A 252 -28.74 11.93 -2.81
CA LEU A 252 -29.76 12.67 -3.54
C LEU A 252 -30.95 11.78 -3.93
N ASP A 253 -30.67 10.57 -4.40
CA ASP A 253 -31.72 9.62 -4.80
C ASP A 253 -32.53 9.18 -3.59
N HIS A 254 -31.88 8.89 -2.46
CA HIS A 254 -32.57 8.62 -1.20
C HIS A 254 -33.43 9.81 -0.72
N ALA A 255 -32.90 11.03 -0.80
CA ALA A 255 -33.64 12.24 -0.41
C ALA A 255 -34.87 12.48 -1.30
N LYS A 256 -34.77 12.24 -2.62
CA LYS A 256 -35.90 12.32 -3.55
C LYS A 256 -37.00 11.30 -3.22
N VAL A 257 -36.61 10.05 -2.95
CA VAL A 257 -37.58 9.01 -2.55
C VAL A 257 -38.28 9.41 -1.25
N ASN A 258 -37.53 9.84 -0.25
CA ASN A 258 -38.10 10.27 1.03
C ASN A 258 -39.03 11.49 0.87
N TYR A 259 -38.65 12.46 0.02
CA TYR A 259 -39.49 13.60 -0.30
C TYR A 259 -40.82 13.17 -0.93
N GLU A 260 -40.80 12.27 -1.91
CA GLU A 260 -42.04 11.82 -2.56
C GLU A 260 -42.93 11.04 -1.58
N ILE A 261 -42.35 10.20 -0.70
CA ILE A 261 -43.09 9.52 0.37
C ILE A 261 -43.78 10.55 1.28
N LYS A 262 -43.03 11.53 1.79
CA LYS A 262 -43.56 12.57 2.70
C LYS A 262 -44.62 13.44 2.04
N LYS A 263 -44.46 13.74 0.75
CA LYS A 263 -45.45 14.46 -0.04
C LYS A 263 -46.75 13.66 -0.17
N GLN A 264 -46.68 12.36 -0.45
CA GLN A 264 -47.88 11.51 -0.52
C GLN A 264 -48.56 11.36 0.84
N GLU A 265 -47.80 11.20 1.92
CA GLU A 265 -48.32 11.20 3.30
C GLU A 265 -49.05 12.51 3.62
N PHE A 266 -48.47 13.65 3.22
CA PHE A 266 -49.07 14.96 3.43
C PHE A 266 -50.35 15.14 2.61
N LEU A 267 -50.37 14.72 1.35
CA LEU A 267 -51.57 14.78 0.51
C LEU A 267 -52.70 13.91 1.07
N LYS A 268 -52.38 12.72 1.59
CA LYS A 268 -53.34 11.85 2.27
C LYS A 268 -53.86 12.48 3.56
N PHE A 269 -52.98 13.07 4.37
CA PHE A 269 -53.39 13.80 5.57
C PHE A 269 -54.37 14.94 5.24
N LEU A 270 -54.13 15.67 4.14
CA LEU A 270 -55.06 16.69 3.66
C LEU A 270 -56.39 16.08 3.25
N SER A 271 -56.44 14.99 2.48
CA SER A 271 -57.70 14.37 2.05
C SER A 271 -58.54 13.85 3.21
N ASP A 272 -57.89 13.38 4.28
CA ASP A 272 -58.56 12.84 5.47
C ASP A 272 -58.99 13.93 6.47
N SER A 273 -58.56 15.18 6.27
CA SER A 273 -58.84 16.33 7.14
C SER A 273 -60.14 17.05 6.78
N SER A 274 -60.83 17.63 7.77
CA SER A 274 -62.04 18.43 7.52
C SER A 274 -61.72 19.72 6.75
N ILE A 275 -62.72 20.23 6.02
CA ILE A 275 -62.61 21.46 5.20
C ILE A 275 -62.07 22.65 6.00
N PHE A 276 -62.43 22.75 7.29
CA PHE A 276 -61.94 23.82 8.17
C PHE A 276 -60.42 23.74 8.42
N TYR A 277 -59.87 22.53 8.63
CA TYR A 277 -58.44 22.33 8.84
C TYR A 277 -57.63 22.50 7.55
N GLN A 278 -58.16 22.10 6.39
CA GLN A 278 -57.52 22.34 5.09
C GLN A 278 -57.32 23.84 4.82
N VAL A 279 -58.34 24.67 5.09
CA VAL A 279 -58.28 26.13 4.93
C VAL A 279 -57.24 26.74 5.88
N LEU A 280 -57.21 26.29 7.14
CA LEU A 280 -56.24 26.77 8.13
C LEU A 280 -54.79 26.45 7.73
N ILE A 281 -54.53 25.24 7.24
CA ILE A 281 -53.21 24.80 6.76
C ILE A 281 -52.79 25.61 5.52
N PHE A 282 -53.72 25.88 4.60
CA PHE A 282 -53.44 26.68 3.42
C PHE A 282 -53.03 28.11 3.79
N PHE A 283 -53.76 28.76 4.71
CA PHE A 283 -53.37 30.08 5.22
C PHE A 283 -52.01 30.05 5.94
N ALA A 284 -51.73 29.01 6.74
CA ALA A 284 -50.43 28.86 7.41
C ALA A 284 -49.26 28.70 6.42
N LEU A 285 -49.43 27.92 5.35
CA LEU A 285 -48.41 27.74 4.30
C LEU A 285 -48.18 29.01 3.48
N VAL A 286 -49.23 29.75 3.15
CA VAL A 286 -49.12 31.05 2.46
C VAL A 286 -48.36 32.05 3.34
N MET A 287 -48.68 32.11 4.63
CA MET A 287 -47.97 32.97 5.58
C MET A 287 -46.50 32.57 5.73
N LEU A 288 -46.16 31.28 5.80
CA LEU A 288 -44.77 30.83 5.86
C LEU A 288 -43.95 31.25 4.62
N ASN A 289 -44.53 31.13 3.42
CA ASN A 289 -43.86 31.53 2.17
C ASN A 289 -43.76 33.05 1.99
N CYS A 290 -44.68 33.82 2.57
CA CYS A 290 -44.57 35.28 2.58
C CYS A 290 -43.52 35.81 3.58
N PHE A 291 -43.16 35.03 4.61
CA PHE A 291 -42.17 35.43 5.63
C PHE A 291 -40.74 34.93 5.36
N PHE A 292 -40.54 34.00 4.42
CA PHE A 292 -39.21 33.62 3.92
C PHE A 292 -39.14 33.83 2.40
N PRO A 293 -38.83 35.06 1.93
CA PRO A 293 -38.42 35.25 0.55
C PRO A 293 -37.07 34.55 0.36
N PHE A 294 -36.95 33.79 -0.73
CA PHE A 294 -35.73 33.14 -1.24
C PHE A 294 -34.43 33.84 -0.82
N CYS A 295 -33.54 33.11 -0.13
CA CYS A 295 -32.10 33.31 -0.25
C CYS A 295 -31.63 32.71 -1.59
#